data_AF-A0A1H2TPQ0-F1
#
_entry.id   AF-A0A1H2TPQ0-F1
#
_cell.length_a   1.000
_cell.length_b   1.000
_cell.length_c   1.000
_cell.angle_alpha   90.00
_cell.angle_beta   90.00
_cell.angle_gamma   90.00
#
_symmetry.space_group_name_H-M   'P 1'
#
loop_
_entity.id
_entity.type
_entity.pdbx_description
1 polymer ?
#
loop_
_entity_poly.entity_id
_entity_poly.type
_entity_poly.pdbx_seq_one_letter_code
_entity_poly.pdbx_strand_id
1 'polypeptide(L)'
;MLRGFYNTASGMTAQQRKVEHPQALTSVGGNRYRFEDLDGLGAAEDDMVIEADPSSVKQGMVEQSNVDLSNELVNMMNAQRQYSFNSRALTQGDQMLGLINSIR
;
A
#
# COMPACT_ATOMS: atom_id res chain seq x y z
N MET A 1 2.05 5.31 -10.39
CA MET A 1 2.72 6.41 -11.11
C MET A 1 2.71 7.67 -10.24
N LEU A 2 3.85 8.35 -10.05
CA LEU A 2 3.86 9.70 -9.46
C LEU A 2 3.23 10.68 -10.47
N ARG A 3 2.03 11.19 -10.18
CA ARG A 3 1.43 12.31 -10.91
C ARG A 3 1.62 13.61 -10.12
N GLY A 4 2.32 14.57 -10.72
CA GLY A 4 2.10 16.00 -10.47
C GLY A 4 3.32 16.83 -10.07
N PHE A 5 4.16 17.19 -11.04
CA PHE A 5 4.87 18.48 -11.06
C PHE A 5 4.29 19.27 -12.23
N TYR A 6 3.54 20.34 -11.94
CA TYR A 6 2.97 21.23 -12.93
C TYR A 6 3.91 22.44 -13.05
N ASN A 7 4.58 22.59 -14.19
CA ASN A 7 5.31 23.80 -14.55
C ASN A 7 4.42 24.64 -15.47
N THR A 8 4.02 25.82 -15.02
CA THR A 8 3.07 26.73 -15.68
C THR A 8 3.71 27.66 -16.71
N ALA A 9 4.91 27.37 -17.23
CA ALA A 9 5.63 28.28 -18.12
C ALA A 9 5.68 27.89 -19.62
N SER A 10 5.16 26.75 -20.05
CA SER A 10 5.03 26.41 -21.48
C SER A 10 4.01 25.28 -21.63
N GLY A 11 3.29 25.23 -22.75
CA GLY A 11 2.09 24.40 -22.97
C GLY A 11 2.10 23.03 -22.28
N MET A 12 1.00 22.72 -21.59
CA MET A 12 0.81 21.56 -20.71
C MET A 12 1.27 20.23 -21.34
N THR A 13 2.52 19.84 -21.14
CA THR A 13 3.01 18.48 -21.41
C THR A 13 3.06 17.72 -20.09
N ALA A 14 2.35 16.59 -20.04
CA ALA A 14 2.40 15.70 -18.89
C ALA A 14 3.75 14.97 -18.88
N GLN A 15 4.64 15.32 -17.96
CA GLN A 15 5.91 14.61 -17.76
C GLN A 15 5.69 13.38 -16.88
N GLN A 16 6.06 12.21 -17.39
CA GLN A 16 6.04 10.95 -16.64
C GLN A 16 7.43 10.63 -16.10
N ARG A 17 7.51 10.28 -14.83
CA ARG A 17 8.74 9.90 -14.14
C ARG A 17 8.60 8.47 -13.63
N LYS A 18 9.51 7.58 -14.04
CA LYS A 18 9.56 6.19 -13.58
C LYS A 18 10.55 6.11 -12.42
N VAL A 19 10.16 5.48 -11.32
CA VAL A 19 11.05 5.26 -10.16
C VAL A 19 11.57 3.83 -10.23
N GLU A 20 12.88 3.62 -10.05
CA GLU A 20 13.47 2.28 -10.06
C GLU A 20 12.99 1.41 -8.89
N HIS A 21 12.86 2.03 -7.71
CA HIS A 21 12.44 1.36 -6.47
C HIS A 21 11.10 1.91 -5.94
N PRO A 22 9.95 1.38 -6.41
CA PRO A 22 8.64 1.88 -6.01
C PRO A 22 8.29 1.62 -4.53
N GLN A 23 9.01 0.72 -3.86
CA GLN A 23 8.85 0.41 -2.43
C GLN A 23 9.47 1.46 -1.49
N ALA A 24 10.33 2.35 -2.01
CA ALA A 24 10.88 3.49 -1.28
C ALA A 24 9.91 4.68 -1.22
N LEU A 25 8.73 4.55 -1.84
CA LEU A 25 7.70 5.57 -1.87
C LEU A 25 6.69 5.36 -0.75
N THR A 26 6.51 6.38 0.08
CA THR A 26 5.46 6.40 1.09
C THR A 26 4.20 7.05 0.51
N SER A 27 3.04 6.48 0.83
CA SER A 27 1.74 7.03 0.42
C SER A 27 1.39 8.25 1.29
N VAL A 28 1.22 9.40 0.66
CA VAL A 28 0.80 10.67 1.32
C VAL A 28 -0.72 10.89 1.19
N GLY A 29 -1.43 9.92 0.59
CA GLY A 29 -2.89 9.91 0.43
C GLY A 29 -3.38 10.49 -0.90
N GLY A 30 -4.61 10.11 -1.26
CA GLY A 30 -5.23 10.50 -2.55
C GLY A 30 -4.50 9.96 -3.77
N ASN A 31 -3.95 8.74 -3.67
CA ASN A 31 -3.13 8.08 -4.70
C ASN A 31 -1.83 8.84 -5.05
N ARG A 32 -1.36 9.72 -4.15
CA ARG A 32 -0.09 10.42 -4.28
C ARG A 32 0.98 9.76 -3.41
N TYR A 33 2.18 9.73 -3.96
CA TYR A 33 3.35 9.11 -3.35
C TYR A 33 4.46 10.15 -3.22
N ARG A 34 5.25 10.06 -2.16
CA ARG A 34 6.43 10.91 -1.93
C ARG A 34 7.57 10.02 -1.44
N PHE A 35 8.80 10.39 -1.76
CA PHE A 35 9.98 9.83 -1.08
C PHE A 35 10.00 10.28 0.38
N GLU A 36 10.20 9.33 1.28
CA GLU A 36 10.43 9.62 2.70
C GLU A 36 11.94 9.67 2.92
N ASP A 37 12.41 10.83 3.41
CA ASP A 37 13.82 11.12 3.74
C ASP A 37 14.85 10.90 2.61
N LEU A 38 14.90 11.86 1.68
CA LEU A 38 15.95 11.94 0.64
C LEU A 38 17.34 12.31 1.20
N ASP A 39 17.37 13.00 2.35
CA ASP A 39 18.61 13.50 2.95
C ASP A 39 19.36 12.39 3.70
N GLY A 40 18.64 11.46 4.35
CA GLY A 40 19.20 10.29 5.03
C GLY A 40 19.74 9.19 4.10
N LEU A 41 19.29 9.14 2.84
CA LEU A 41 19.70 8.15 1.83
C LEU A 41 20.89 8.60 0.96
N GLY A 42 21.33 9.86 1.05
CA GLY A 42 22.44 10.39 0.26
C GLY A 42 22.21 10.32 -1.26
N ALA A 43 20.95 10.18 -1.69
CA ALA A 43 20.54 10.01 -3.08
C ALA A 43 19.64 11.18 -3.49
N ALA A 44 20.00 11.85 -4.59
CA ALA A 44 19.16 12.89 -5.17
C ALA A 44 17.92 12.26 -5.84
N GLU A 45 16.77 12.96 -5.80
CA GLU A 45 15.55 12.52 -6.50
C GLU A 45 15.80 12.21 -7.99
N ASP A 46 16.83 12.81 -8.59
CA ASP A 46 17.19 12.66 -10.01
C ASP A 46 17.93 11.34 -10.32
N ASP A 47 18.54 10.71 -9.31
CA ASP A 47 19.28 9.43 -9.48
C ASP A 47 18.34 8.22 -9.38
N MET A 48 17.19 8.38 -8.72
CA MET A 48 16.19 7.33 -8.52
C MET A 48 15.08 7.34 -9.57
N VAL A 49 15.13 8.30 -10.50
CA VAL A 49 14.05 8.61 -11.42
C VAL A 49 14.54 8.61 -12.87
N ILE A 50 13.96 7.73 -13.68
CA ILE A 50 14.23 7.64 -15.11
C ILE A 50 13.09 8.31 -15.89
N GLU A 51 13.43 8.91 -17.03
CA GLU A 51 12.45 9.39 -18.00
C GLU A 51 11.56 8.23 -18.48
N ALA A 52 10.26 8.37 -18.30
CA ALA A 52 9.32 7.32 -18.69
C ALA A 52 8.98 7.41 -20.19
N ASP A 53 8.81 6.25 -20.83
CA ASP A 53 8.46 6.19 -22.25
C ASP A 53 7.13 6.90 -22.54
N PRO A 54 7.13 7.93 -23.42
CA PRO A 54 5.94 8.71 -23.74
C PRO A 54 4.88 7.89 -24.51
N SER A 55 5.25 6.74 -25.06
CA SER A 55 4.36 5.83 -25.81
C SER A 55 3.42 5.00 -24.94
N SER A 56 3.58 5.03 -23.61
CA SER A 56 2.78 4.23 -22.67
C SER A 56 1.42 4.84 -22.31
N VAL A 57 1.14 6.08 -22.74
CA VAL A 57 -0.10 6.79 -22.40
C VAL A 57 -1.23 6.43 -23.35
N LYS A 58 -2.22 5.68 -22.86
CA LYS A 58 -3.47 5.43 -23.57
C LYS A 58 -4.51 6.47 -23.16
N GLN A 59 -4.84 7.40 -24.05
CA GLN A 59 -5.88 8.39 -23.82
C GLN A 59 -7.28 7.74 -23.81
N GLY A 60 -8.18 8.23 -22.96
CA GLY A 60 -9.57 7.75 -22.87
C GLY A 60 -9.77 6.50 -22.00
N MET A 61 -8.71 5.98 -21.36
CA MET A 61 -8.78 4.87 -20.43
C MET A 61 -8.40 5.33 -19.02
N VAL A 62 -9.17 4.91 -18.02
CA VAL A 62 -8.84 5.10 -16.60
C VAL A 62 -8.16 3.83 -16.10
N GLU A 63 -7.05 3.97 -15.39
CA GLU A 63 -6.35 2.85 -14.74
C GLU A 63 -7.27 2.22 -13.69
N GLN A 64 -7.56 0.93 -13.86
CA GLN A 64 -8.34 0.17 -12.89
C GLN A 64 -7.47 -0.29 -11.73
N SER A 65 -8.08 -0.46 -10.56
CA SER A 65 -7.40 -1.04 -9.41
C SER A 65 -6.94 -2.46 -9.73
N ASN A 66 -5.75 -2.83 -9.28
CA ASN A 66 -5.23 -4.20 -9.38
C ASN A 66 -5.80 -5.14 -8.28
N VAL A 67 -6.77 -4.68 -7.49
CA VAL A 67 -7.36 -5.45 -6.39
C VAL A 67 -8.58 -6.22 -6.87
N ASP A 68 -8.56 -7.54 -6.71
CA ASP A 68 -9.74 -8.39 -6.87
C ASP A 68 -10.54 -8.42 -5.56
N LEU A 69 -11.72 -7.81 -5.59
CA LEU A 69 -12.62 -7.72 -4.44
C LEU A 69 -13.00 -9.10 -3.88
N SER A 70 -13.15 -10.11 -4.72
CA SER A 70 -13.59 -11.44 -4.28
C SER A 70 -12.53 -12.10 -3.41
N ASN A 71 -11.27 -12.03 -3.83
CA ASN A 71 -10.14 -12.57 -3.08
C ASN A 71 -9.93 -11.78 -1.78
N GLU A 72 -10.11 -10.46 -1.82
CA GLU A 72 -9.92 -9.62 -0.64
C GLU A 72 -10.99 -9.87 0.43
N LEU A 73 -12.24 -10.09 0.03
CA LEU A 73 -13.32 -10.47 0.96
C LEU A 73 -13.06 -11.84 1.59
N VAL A 74 -12.53 -12.80 0.83
CA VAL A 74 -12.14 -14.12 1.37
C VAL A 74 -11.00 -13.97 2.38
N ASN A 75 -9.98 -13.16 2.08
CA ASN A 75 -8.89 -12.86 3.00
C ASN A 75 -9.40 -12.22 4.29
N MET A 76 -10.32 -11.27 4.18
CA MET A 76 -10.95 -10.63 5.35
C MET A 76 -11.77 -11.62 6.18
N MET A 77 -12.57 -12.49 5.54
CA MET A 77 -13.29 -13.56 6.23
C MET A 77 -12.35 -14.56 6.91
N ASN A 78 -11.21 -14.87 6.31
CA ASN A 78 -10.20 -15.73 6.91
C ASN A 78 -9.59 -15.07 8.15
N ALA A 79 -9.23 -13.79 8.07
CA ALA A 79 -8.73 -13.03 9.22
C ALA A 79 -9.75 -12.98 10.37
N GLN A 80 -11.04 -12.75 10.06
CA GLN A 80 -12.13 -12.78 11.04
C GLN A 80 -12.31 -14.17 11.67
N ARG A 81 -12.27 -15.24 10.86
CA ARG A 81 -12.35 -16.62 11.38
C ARG A 81 -11.18 -16.94 12.29
N GLN A 82 -9.98 -16.54 11.91
CA GLN A 82 -8.78 -16.75 12.73
C GLN A 82 -8.85 -15.98 14.06
N TYR A 83 -9.34 -14.73 14.03
CA TYR A 83 -9.59 -13.98 15.26
C TYR A 83 -10.62 -14.66 16.16
N SER A 84 -11.76 -15.09 15.61
CA SER A 84 -12.80 -15.77 16.39
C SER A 84 -12.35 -17.13 16.93
N PHE A 85 -11.51 -17.86 16.19
CA PHE A 85 -10.89 -19.09 16.66
C PHE A 85 -9.94 -18.84 17.83
N ASN A 86 -9.04 -17.85 17.70
CA ASN A 86 -8.11 -17.47 18.76
C ASN A 86 -8.85 -17.02 20.03
N SER A 87 -9.91 -16.22 19.88
CA SER A 87 -10.74 -15.76 21.00
C SER A 87 -11.44 -16.93 21.74
N ARG A 88 -11.96 -17.91 20.99
CA ARG A 88 -12.56 -19.12 21.59
C ARG A 88 -11.52 -19.98 22.30
N ALA A 89 -10.34 -20.16 21.71
CA ALA A 89 -9.24 -20.90 22.32
C ALA A 89 -8.80 -20.27 23.65
N LEU A 90 -8.69 -18.94 23.70
CA LEU A 90 -8.41 -18.21 24.94
C LEU A 90 -9.50 -18.40 25.99
N THR A 91 -10.76 -18.25 25.60
CA THR A 91 -11.91 -18.43 26.51
C THR A 91 -11.94 -19.85 27.09
N GLN A 92 -11.63 -20.86 26.28
CA GLN A 92 -11.55 -22.25 26.74
C GLN A 92 -10.38 -22.46 27.70
N GLY A 93 -9.24 -21.82 27.46
CA GLY A 93 -8.12 -21.77 28.40
C GLY A 93 -8.53 -21.19 29.75
N ASP A 94 -9.22 -20.05 29.74
CA ASP A 94 -9.72 -19.39 30.96
C ASP A 94 -10.72 -20.28 31.74
N GLN A 95 -11.58 -20.99 31.02
CA GLN A 95 -12.52 -21.95 31.64
C GLN A 95 -11.78 -23.10 32.33
N MET A 96 -10.75 -23.66 31.70
CA MET A 96 -9.95 -24.73 32.30
C MET A 96 -9.14 -24.23 33.51
N LEU A 97 -8.57 -23.02 33.43
CA LEU A 97 -7.87 -22.39 34.55
C LEU A 97 -8.81 -22.11 35.74
N GLY A 98 -10.04 -21.65 35.48
CA GLY A 98 -11.06 -21.48 36.51
C GLY A 98 -11.44 -22.79 37.19
N LEU A 99 -11.62 -23.86 36.40
CA LEU A 99 -11.93 -25.20 36.93
C LEU A 99 -10.80 -25.69 37.86
N ILE A 100 -9.54 -25.58 37.44
CA ILE A 100 -8.38 -26.00 38.25
C ILE A 100 -8.34 -25.25 39.60
N ASN A 101 -8.60 -23.95 39.60
CA ASN A 101 -8.62 -23.15 40.83
C ASN A 101 -9.81 -23.48 41.76
N SER A 102 -10.88 -24.06 41.24
CA SER A 102 -12.08 -24.43 42.01
C SER A 102 -12.04 -25.82 42.64
N ILE A 103 -11.06 -26.67 42.30
CA ILE A 103 -10.90 -28.03 42.85
C ILE A 103 -10.07 -28.00 44.14
N ARG A 104 -10.33 -27.06 45.05
CA ARG A 104 -9.60 -26.93 46.32
C ARG A 104 -10.50 -27.11 47.54
#